data_AF-A0AAU7TKI8-F1
#
_entry.id   AF-A0AAU7TKI8-F1
#
_cell.length_a   1.000
_cell.length_b   1.000
_cell.length_c   1.000
_cell.angle_alpha   90.00
_cell.angle_beta   90.00
_cell.angle_gamma   90.00
#
_symmetry.space_group_name_H-M   'P 1'
#
loop_
_entity.id
_entity.type
_entity.pdbx_description
1 polymer ?
#
loop_
_entity_poly.entity_id
_entity_poly.type
_entity_poly.pdbx_seq_one_letter_code
_entity_poly.pdbx_strand_id
1 'polypeptide(L)'
;MALIQGIPGEFEPQPWGEAILRSRELLLLRIARRPPDHEVRLPGLATTPRHVVEDHTGKALTWRRDGDDLVVRLPAAGEPPVVRVALTGKLRIVPPDTVTANADGVWDLTPTGPKAHLVARRAADVGIRFVGMVEPDSRHTIRLAGRRYGVTGHELTRTTIGPFPVPERQVVPLAVPAGVRRVLVAPVGTVLASLHPGRDELTVVVTNFGRTPARGDVELPLPPGWSASEQAWTFDGLDPGRSTGWVTRLAGPAGPRELRARLDAGRRSASSPYVVQL
;
A
#
# COMPACT_ATOMS: atom_id res chain seq x y z
N MET A 1 -9.19 -9.51 7.07
CA MET A 1 -9.45 -8.05 7.07
C MET A 1 -8.60 -7.41 8.16
N ALA A 2 -7.80 -6.42 7.80
CA ALA A 2 -6.90 -5.74 8.72
C ALA A 2 -7.44 -4.36 9.09
N LEU A 3 -7.13 -3.87 10.28
CA LEU A 3 -7.96 -2.86 10.94
C LEU A 3 -7.09 -1.76 11.57
N ILE A 4 -7.46 -0.49 11.38
CA ILE A 4 -7.08 0.60 12.29
C ILE A 4 -7.97 0.51 13.54
N GLN A 5 -7.42 0.75 14.73
CA GLN A 5 -8.20 0.91 15.95
C GLN A 5 -8.19 2.36 16.44
N GLY A 6 -9.37 3.00 16.45
CA GLY A 6 -9.82 3.89 17.51
C GLY A 6 -9.07 5.20 17.75
N ILE A 7 -8.96 6.06 16.74
CA ILE A 7 -8.68 7.49 16.89
C ILE A 7 -9.91 8.31 16.43
N PRO A 8 -10.35 9.34 17.18
CA PRO A 8 -11.37 10.28 16.69
C PRO A 8 -10.84 11.09 15.49
N GLY A 9 -11.57 11.11 14.36
CA GLY A 9 -11.21 11.89 13.16
C GLY A 9 -10.60 11.11 11.98
N GLU A 10 -10.85 9.79 11.89
CA GLU A 10 -10.13 8.89 10.97
C GLU A 10 -10.59 8.90 9.50
N PHE A 11 -11.80 9.34 9.19
CA PHE A 11 -12.20 9.52 7.79
C PHE A 11 -11.79 10.93 7.34
N GLU A 12 -11.06 11.02 6.24
CA GLU A 12 -10.81 12.30 5.57
C GLU A 12 -12.15 12.94 5.14
N PRO A 13 -12.20 14.27 4.95
CA PRO A 13 -13.38 14.93 4.42
C PRO A 13 -13.87 14.25 3.14
N GLN A 14 -15.18 14.03 3.06
CA GLN A 14 -15.81 13.34 1.95
C GLN A 14 -16.47 14.35 1.00
N PRO A 15 -16.62 14.04 -0.30
CA PRO A 15 -17.28 14.93 -1.24
C PRO A 15 -18.72 15.35 -0.84
N TRP A 16 -19.37 14.52 -0.01
CA TRP A 16 -20.72 14.75 0.51
C TRP A 16 -20.75 15.40 1.90
N GLY A 17 -19.63 15.51 2.62
CA GLY A 17 -19.58 16.01 3.99
C GLY A 17 -18.56 15.29 4.88
N GLU A 18 -18.94 14.99 6.12
CA GLU A 18 -18.01 14.51 7.15
C GLU A 18 -18.56 13.32 7.93
N ALA A 19 -17.66 12.42 8.34
CA ALA A 19 -17.97 11.32 9.25
C ALA A 19 -17.35 11.56 10.63
N ILE A 20 -18.19 11.60 11.67
CA ILE A 20 -17.81 11.97 13.04
C ILE A 20 -18.13 10.84 13.99
N LEU A 21 -17.11 10.33 14.68
CA LEU A 21 -17.29 9.35 15.74
C LEU A 21 -17.83 10.06 17.00
N ARG A 22 -19.10 9.81 17.37
CA ARG A 22 -19.71 10.36 18.58
C ARG A 22 -19.42 9.55 19.82
N SER A 23 -19.44 8.23 19.69
CA SER A 23 -19.07 7.29 20.75
C SER A 23 -18.34 6.10 20.12
N ARG A 24 -17.79 5.19 20.92
CA ARG A 24 -17.03 4.03 20.40
C ARG A 24 -17.78 3.22 19.35
N GLU A 25 -19.11 3.22 19.37
CA GLU A 25 -19.96 2.40 18.53
C GLU A 25 -21.01 3.23 17.76
N LEU A 26 -20.89 4.56 17.76
CA LEU A 26 -21.82 5.45 17.06
C LEU A 26 -21.06 6.45 16.18
N LEU A 27 -21.27 6.32 14.88
CA LEU A 27 -20.76 7.22 13.85
C LEU A 27 -21.90 8.10 13.33
N LEU A 28 -21.64 9.39 13.11
CA LEU A 28 -22.56 10.31 12.44
C LEU A 28 -21.99 10.70 11.08
N LEU A 29 -22.82 10.65 10.04
CA LEU A 29 -22.51 11.21 8.72
C LEU A 29 -23.25 12.53 8.60
N ARG A 30 -22.52 13.64 8.65
CA ARG A 30 -23.08 14.97 8.42
C ARG A 30 -23.03 15.26 6.93
N ILE A 31 -24.18 15.18 6.28
CA ILE A 31 -24.28 15.40 4.84
C ILE A 31 -24.35 16.91 4.59
N ALA A 32 -23.28 17.49 4.04
CA ALA A 32 -23.23 18.90 3.66
C ALA A 32 -23.67 19.10 2.20
N ARG A 33 -23.37 18.13 1.34
CA ARG A 33 -23.73 18.13 -0.08
C ARG A 33 -24.32 16.78 -0.45
N ARG A 34 -25.54 16.79 -1.01
CA ARG A 34 -26.22 15.59 -1.48
C ARG A 34 -25.65 15.11 -2.83
N PRO A 35 -25.20 13.85 -2.94
CA PRO A 35 -24.82 13.26 -4.22
C PRO A 35 -26.01 13.21 -5.21
N PRO A 36 -25.79 13.36 -6.53
CA PRO A 36 -26.85 13.33 -7.54
C PRO A 36 -27.63 12.01 -7.61
N ASP A 37 -26.98 10.89 -7.30
CA ASP A 37 -27.58 9.55 -7.24
C ASP A 37 -28.27 9.25 -5.90
N HIS A 38 -28.23 10.20 -4.97
CA HIS A 38 -28.70 10.07 -3.59
C HIS A 38 -27.98 8.97 -2.79
N GLU A 39 -26.81 8.49 -3.21
CA GLU A 39 -26.02 7.50 -2.48
C GLU A 39 -24.80 8.13 -1.79
N VAL A 40 -24.81 8.10 -0.46
CA VAL A 40 -23.66 8.47 0.36
C VAL A 40 -22.78 7.25 0.53
N ARG A 41 -21.57 7.31 -0.02
CA ARG A 41 -20.55 6.28 0.17
C ARG A 41 -19.52 6.74 1.20
N LEU A 42 -19.39 5.97 2.28
CA LEU A 42 -18.32 6.10 3.26
C LEU A 42 -17.30 4.99 3.03
N PRO A 43 -16.12 5.30 2.46
CA PRO A 43 -15.16 4.28 2.08
C PRO A 43 -14.44 3.69 3.28
N GLY A 44 -14.14 2.40 3.26
CA GLY A 44 -13.22 1.77 4.22
C GLY A 44 -13.79 1.52 5.63
N LEU A 45 -15.10 1.51 5.83
CA LEU A 45 -15.71 1.14 7.11
C LEU A 45 -15.62 -0.38 7.36
N ALA A 46 -14.54 -0.80 8.01
CA ALA A 46 -14.30 -2.21 8.33
C ALA A 46 -15.31 -2.77 9.34
N THR A 47 -15.76 -1.96 10.30
CA THR A 47 -16.73 -2.39 11.34
C THR A 47 -18.13 -2.51 10.78
N THR A 48 -18.83 -3.60 11.08
CA THR A 48 -20.17 -3.85 10.54
C THR A 48 -21.18 -2.85 11.09
N PRO A 49 -21.93 -2.13 10.22
CA PRO A 49 -23.08 -1.35 10.66
C PRO A 49 -24.18 -2.29 11.19
N ARG A 50 -24.73 -1.94 12.34
CA ARG A 50 -25.89 -2.61 12.96
C ARG A 50 -27.19 -1.93 12.54
N HIS A 51 -27.24 -0.60 12.63
CA HIS A 51 -28.39 0.21 12.24
C HIS A 51 -27.93 1.50 11.57
N VAL A 52 -28.62 1.89 10.51
CA VAL A 52 -28.43 3.16 9.82
C VAL A 52 -29.75 3.90 9.79
N VAL A 53 -29.82 5.03 10.49
CA VAL A 53 -31.06 5.80 10.67
C VAL A 53 -30.79 7.29 10.48
N GLU A 54 -31.82 8.05 10.16
CA GLU A 54 -31.77 9.52 10.23
C GLU A 54 -31.82 9.99 11.69
N ASP A 55 -30.96 10.95 12.08
CA ASP A 55 -30.75 11.33 13.48
C ASP A 55 -31.99 11.94 14.15
N HIS A 56 -32.72 12.81 13.45
CA HIS A 56 -33.85 13.54 14.02
C HIS A 56 -35.17 12.76 13.98
N THR A 57 -35.36 11.92 12.97
CA THR A 57 -36.62 11.19 12.77
C THR A 57 -36.55 9.75 13.29
N GLY A 58 -35.35 9.20 13.47
CA GLY A 58 -35.13 7.79 13.76
C GLY A 58 -35.50 6.86 12.60
N LYS A 59 -35.86 7.40 11.44
CA LYS A 59 -36.28 6.61 10.28
C LYS A 59 -35.12 5.76 9.77
N ALA A 60 -35.37 4.46 9.61
CA ALA A 60 -34.41 3.55 9.01
C ALA A 60 -34.12 3.95 7.56
N LEU A 61 -32.84 3.99 7.20
CA LEU A 61 -32.38 4.26 5.85
C LEU A 61 -31.99 2.95 5.17
N THR A 62 -32.20 2.87 3.86
CA THR A 62 -31.68 1.77 3.05
C THR A 62 -30.16 1.90 2.96
N TRP A 63 -29.45 0.84 3.26
CA TRP A 63 -27.99 0.80 3.16
C TRP A 63 -27.52 -0.58 2.74
N ARG A 64 -26.29 -0.63 2.24
CA ARG A 64 -25.61 -1.86 1.85
C ARG A 64 -24.11 -1.74 2.11
N ARG A 65 -23.43 -2.89 2.12
CA ARG A 65 -21.98 -2.95 2.01
C ARG A 65 -21.55 -3.14 0.57
N ASP A 66 -20.43 -2.53 0.23
CA ASP A 66 -19.76 -2.68 -1.06
C ASP A 66 -18.26 -2.85 -0.80
N GLY A 67 -17.80 -4.09 -0.69
CA GLY A 67 -16.48 -4.38 -0.10
C GLY A 67 -16.41 -3.89 1.35
N ASP A 68 -15.43 -3.02 1.63
CA ASP A 68 -15.27 -2.36 2.93
C ASP A 68 -16.05 -1.04 3.04
N ASP A 69 -16.79 -0.63 2.01
CA ASP A 69 -17.52 0.63 2.01
C ASP A 69 -18.93 0.46 2.58
N LEU A 70 -19.39 1.49 3.30
CA LEU A 70 -20.80 1.67 3.63
C LEU A 70 -21.45 2.57 2.57
N VAL A 71 -22.51 2.08 1.92
CA VAL A 71 -23.33 2.87 1.01
C VAL A 71 -24.71 3.06 1.62
N VAL A 72 -25.11 4.31 1.83
CA VAL A 72 -26.40 4.71 2.39
C VAL A 72 -27.19 5.48 1.36
N ARG A 73 -28.44 5.06 1.11
CA ARG A 73 -29.34 5.78 0.21
C ARG A 73 -30.14 6.82 0.99
N LEU A 74 -30.01 8.07 0.59
CA LEU A 74 -30.74 9.18 1.18
C LEU A 74 -32.16 9.27 0.60
N PRO A 75 -33.13 9.82 1.36
CA PRO A 75 -34.45 10.17 0.84
C PRO A 75 -34.33 11.11 -0.37
N ALA A 76 -35.21 11.02 -1.37
CA ALA A 76 -35.09 11.82 -2.60
C ALA A 76 -35.28 13.34 -2.39
N ALA A 77 -36.10 13.72 -1.40
CA ALA A 77 -36.42 15.11 -1.05
C ALA A 77 -36.07 15.43 0.41
N GLY A 78 -36.12 16.72 0.77
CA GLY A 78 -35.85 17.22 2.12
C GLY A 78 -34.44 17.74 2.32
N GLU A 79 -34.18 18.30 3.50
CA GLU A 79 -32.86 18.80 3.89
C GLU A 79 -31.83 17.67 3.95
N PRO A 80 -30.53 17.96 3.79
CA PRO A 80 -29.46 16.98 4.00
C PRO A 80 -29.52 16.42 5.43
N PRO A 81 -29.80 15.11 5.61
CA PRO A 81 -29.97 14.56 6.96
C PRO A 81 -28.60 14.38 7.63
N VAL A 82 -28.59 14.36 8.96
CA VAL A 82 -27.52 13.69 9.71
C VAL A 82 -27.87 12.21 9.79
N VAL A 83 -26.98 11.35 9.32
CA VAL A 83 -27.18 9.90 9.38
C VAL A 83 -26.46 9.34 10.59
N ARG A 84 -27.17 8.61 11.46
CA ARG A 84 -26.58 7.82 12.54
C ARG A 84 -26.29 6.41 12.06
N VAL A 85 -25.08 5.95 12.31
CA VAL A 85 -24.63 4.59 12.05
C VAL A 85 -24.21 3.96 13.37
N ALA A 86 -25.04 3.07 13.90
CA ALA A 86 -24.66 2.22 15.03
C ALA A 86 -23.78 1.07 14.51
N LEU A 87 -22.69 0.78 15.21
CA LEU A 87 -21.70 -0.23 14.84
C LEU A 87 -21.84 -1.47 15.72
N THR A 88 -21.42 -2.64 15.23
CA THR A 88 -21.37 -3.89 16.02
C THR A 88 -20.23 -3.95 17.03
N GLY A 89 -19.48 -2.86 17.20
CA GLY A 89 -18.36 -2.73 18.13
C GLY A 89 -17.58 -1.43 17.89
N LYS A 90 -16.35 -1.38 18.42
CA LYS A 90 -15.44 -0.25 18.23
C LYS A 90 -15.23 0.05 16.74
N LEU A 91 -15.26 1.33 16.36
CA LEU A 91 -14.90 1.78 15.01
C LEU A 91 -13.53 1.24 14.59
N ARG A 92 -13.50 0.71 13.36
CA ARG A 92 -12.32 0.22 12.65
C ARG A 92 -12.44 0.57 11.19
N ILE A 93 -11.35 1.07 10.62
CA ILE A 93 -11.28 1.58 9.24
C ILE A 93 -10.15 0.88 8.48
N VAL A 94 -10.36 0.73 7.17
CA VAL A 94 -9.36 0.37 6.16
C VAL A 94 -9.17 1.59 5.25
N PRO A 95 -8.06 2.34 5.36
CA PRO A 95 -7.77 3.43 4.44
C PRO A 95 -7.75 2.96 2.99
N PRO A 96 -8.17 3.80 2.02
CA PRO A 96 -8.26 3.42 0.61
C PRO A 96 -6.91 3.09 -0.02
N ASP A 97 -5.81 3.63 0.51
CA ASP A 97 -4.42 3.39 0.12
C ASP A 97 -3.79 2.21 0.88
N THR A 98 -4.60 1.32 1.47
CA THR A 98 -4.12 0.14 2.16
C THR A 98 -3.65 -0.93 1.19
N VAL A 99 -2.37 -1.27 1.26
CA VAL A 99 -1.73 -2.34 0.48
C VAL A 99 -1.50 -3.55 1.37
N THR A 100 -2.00 -4.71 0.92
CA THR A 100 -1.78 -5.99 1.60
C THR A 100 -0.56 -6.69 1.01
N ALA A 101 0.25 -7.30 1.86
CA ALA A 101 1.39 -8.09 1.41
C ALA A 101 0.94 -9.21 0.45
N ASN A 102 1.73 -9.45 -0.59
CA ASN A 102 1.53 -10.58 -1.49
C ASN A 102 1.80 -11.92 -0.78
N ALA A 103 1.73 -13.04 -1.51
CA ALA A 103 1.93 -14.37 -0.93
C ALA A 103 3.33 -14.56 -0.29
N ASP A 104 4.34 -13.86 -0.81
CA ASP A 104 5.72 -13.88 -0.33
C ASP A 104 5.95 -12.91 0.85
N GLY A 105 4.91 -12.16 1.25
CA GLY A 105 4.98 -11.17 2.31
C GLY A 105 5.61 -9.85 1.87
N VAL A 106 5.67 -9.58 0.56
CA VAL A 106 6.23 -8.34 -0.01
C VAL A 106 5.11 -7.35 -0.30
N TRP A 107 5.40 -6.06 -0.08
CA TRP A 107 4.58 -4.95 -0.56
C TRP A 107 5.36 -4.20 -1.62
N ASP A 108 4.65 -3.87 -2.69
CA ASP A 108 5.14 -3.02 -3.75
C ASP A 108 4.06 -1.98 -4.01
N LEU A 109 4.41 -0.72 -3.74
CA LEU A 109 3.45 0.36 -3.76
C LEU A 109 3.99 1.55 -4.54
N THR A 110 3.09 2.17 -5.28
CA THR A 110 3.29 3.45 -5.96
C THR A 110 2.53 4.50 -5.15
N PRO A 111 3.20 5.25 -4.27
CA PRO A 111 2.52 6.23 -3.42
C PRO A 111 1.84 7.30 -4.27
N THR A 112 0.58 7.61 -3.95
CA THR A 112 -0.17 8.74 -4.53
C THR A 112 -0.09 10.00 -3.67
N GLY A 113 0.53 9.91 -2.48
CA GLY A 113 0.63 10.98 -1.52
C GLY A 113 1.67 10.72 -0.42
N PRO A 114 1.66 11.53 0.65
CA PRO A 114 2.66 11.47 1.73
C PRO A 114 2.42 10.34 2.73
N LYS A 115 1.35 9.56 2.55
CA LYS A 115 0.98 8.43 3.40
C LYS A 115 0.67 7.22 2.52
N ALA A 116 1.00 6.06 3.06
CA ALA A 116 0.56 4.76 2.58
C ALA A 116 0.17 3.92 3.79
N HIS A 117 -0.63 2.89 3.59
CA HIS A 117 -1.04 1.99 4.67
C HIS A 117 -0.66 0.55 4.34
N LEU A 118 0.04 -0.13 5.25
CA LEU A 118 0.50 -1.50 5.05
C LEU A 118 -0.28 -2.46 5.92
N VAL A 119 -0.59 -3.63 5.36
CA VAL A 119 -1.20 -4.74 6.09
C VAL A 119 -0.40 -6.02 5.87
N ALA A 120 0.04 -6.63 6.98
CA ALA A 120 0.69 -7.93 6.94
C ALA A 120 -0.29 -9.07 7.19
N ARG A 121 -0.12 -10.17 6.45
CA ARG A 121 -0.87 -11.42 6.66
C ARG A 121 -0.41 -12.19 7.90
N ARG A 122 0.83 -11.98 8.32
CA ARG A 122 1.48 -12.55 9.51
C ARG A 122 2.39 -11.49 10.12
N ALA A 123 2.61 -11.55 11.42
CA ALA A 123 3.55 -10.64 12.07
C ALA A 123 4.95 -10.84 11.50
N ALA A 124 5.65 -9.75 11.18
CA ALA A 124 7.00 -9.79 10.64
C ALA A 124 7.78 -8.51 10.94
N ASP A 125 9.09 -8.66 11.11
CA ASP A 125 10.01 -7.53 10.96
C ASP A 125 10.27 -7.29 9.48
N VAL A 126 10.11 -6.05 9.03
CA VAL A 126 10.28 -5.67 7.62
C VAL A 126 11.35 -4.59 7.46
N GLY A 127 12.02 -4.59 6.32
CA GLY A 127 12.79 -3.46 5.84
C GLY A 127 12.04 -2.75 4.71
N ILE A 128 12.39 -1.49 4.47
CA ILE A 128 11.77 -0.62 3.46
C ILE A 128 12.85 -0.13 2.51
N ARG A 129 12.57 -0.12 1.21
CA ARG A 129 13.41 0.46 0.16
C ARG A 129 12.61 1.52 -0.60
N PHE A 130 13.11 2.75 -0.63
CA PHE A 130 12.46 3.87 -1.31
C PHE A 130 13.11 4.17 -2.66
N VAL A 131 12.36 4.05 -3.74
CA VAL A 131 12.84 4.35 -5.10
C VAL A 131 12.26 5.68 -5.56
N GLY A 132 13.12 6.60 -5.98
CA GLY A 132 12.73 7.94 -6.38
C GLY A 132 13.91 8.89 -6.47
N MET A 133 13.60 10.17 -6.69
CA MET A 133 14.58 11.24 -6.77
C MET A 133 14.47 12.09 -5.51
N VAL A 134 15.51 12.07 -4.69
CA VAL A 134 15.57 12.79 -3.42
C VAL A 134 16.93 13.46 -3.30
N GLU A 135 16.97 14.70 -2.82
CA GLU A 135 18.21 15.45 -2.63
C GLU A 135 19.15 14.69 -1.66
N PRO A 136 20.36 14.27 -2.08
CA PRO A 136 21.19 13.34 -1.31
C PRO A 136 21.47 13.77 0.14
N ASP A 137 21.70 15.06 0.37
CA ASP A 137 22.08 15.60 1.69
C ASP A 137 20.89 16.05 2.54
N SER A 138 19.68 16.00 1.98
CA SER A 138 18.46 16.35 2.73
C SER A 138 18.14 15.30 3.79
N ARG A 139 17.60 15.75 4.94
CA ARG A 139 17.26 14.87 6.07
C ARG A 139 15.78 14.51 6.04
N HIS A 140 15.49 13.22 6.21
CA HIS A 140 14.14 12.68 6.25
C HIS A 140 13.90 11.91 7.54
N THR A 141 12.63 11.86 7.96
CA THR A 141 12.18 10.99 9.03
C THR A 141 11.19 9.98 8.47
N ILE A 142 11.60 8.71 8.45
CA ILE A 142 10.72 7.60 8.05
C ILE A 142 9.93 7.14 9.26
N ARG A 143 8.60 7.00 9.08
CA ARG A 143 7.70 6.53 10.13
C ARG A 143 6.94 5.31 9.65
N LEU A 144 7.10 4.20 10.36
CA LEU A 144 6.33 2.98 10.16
C LEU A 144 6.12 2.30 11.52
N ALA A 145 4.91 1.77 11.76
CA ALA A 145 4.56 1.08 13.01
C ALA A 145 4.88 1.90 14.28
N GLY A 146 4.68 3.22 14.22
CA GLY A 146 4.99 4.13 15.32
C GLY A 146 6.49 4.38 15.56
N ARG A 147 7.39 3.63 14.90
CA ARG A 147 8.84 3.86 14.96
C ARG A 147 9.25 5.01 14.03
N ARG A 148 10.36 5.66 14.35
CA ARG A 148 10.95 6.76 13.58
C ARG A 148 12.42 6.48 13.30
N TYR A 149 12.85 6.68 12.06
CA TYR A 149 14.26 6.60 11.65
C TYR A 149 14.64 7.88 10.90
N GLY A 150 15.72 8.52 11.35
CA GLY A 150 16.34 9.63 10.62
C GLY A 150 17.30 9.08 9.57
N VAL A 151 17.17 9.54 8.33
CA VAL A 151 18.05 9.16 7.22
C VAL A 151 18.33 10.36 6.32
N THR A 152 19.47 10.33 5.64
CA THR A 152 19.78 11.22 4.52
C THR A 152 19.03 10.79 3.25
N GLY A 153 18.87 11.68 2.28
CA GLY A 153 18.32 11.34 0.97
C GLY A 153 19.16 10.27 0.24
N HIS A 154 20.48 10.28 0.46
CA HIS A 154 21.39 9.26 -0.03
C HIS A 154 21.09 7.88 0.58
N GLU A 155 20.99 7.77 1.91
CA GLU A 155 20.63 6.52 2.59
C GLU A 155 19.23 6.06 2.18
N LEU A 156 18.27 7.00 2.10
CA LEU A 156 16.88 6.74 1.72
C LEU A 156 16.76 6.02 0.39
N THR A 157 17.54 6.47 -0.60
CA THR A 157 17.46 5.99 -1.99
C THR A 157 18.48 4.92 -2.33
N ARG A 158 19.44 4.58 -1.45
CA ARG A 158 20.49 3.57 -1.72
C ARG A 158 20.55 2.41 -0.74
N THR A 159 19.81 2.48 0.36
CA THR A 159 19.81 1.43 1.38
C THR A 159 18.39 0.98 1.72
N THR A 160 18.27 -0.18 2.36
CA THR A 160 17.05 -0.54 3.07
C THR A 160 17.05 0.07 4.47
N ILE A 161 15.87 0.47 4.94
CA ILE A 161 15.65 1.07 6.26
C ILE A 161 14.83 0.11 7.10
N GLY A 162 15.25 -0.15 8.34
CA GLY A 162 14.55 -1.05 9.26
C GLY A 162 15.51 -1.68 10.27
N PRO A 163 15.04 -2.68 11.05
CA PRO A 163 13.74 -3.35 10.95
C PRO A 163 12.56 -2.59 11.59
N PHE A 164 11.37 -2.78 11.02
CA PHE A 164 10.10 -2.33 11.57
C PHE A 164 9.18 -3.51 11.90
N PRO A 165 8.63 -3.60 13.13
CA PRO A 165 7.69 -4.65 13.49
C PRO A 165 6.32 -4.33 12.90
N VAL A 166 5.85 -5.14 11.96
CA VAL A 166 4.52 -5.03 11.37
C VAL A 166 3.63 -6.13 11.96
N PRO A 167 2.64 -5.79 12.80
CA PRO A 167 1.74 -6.78 13.39
C PRO A 167 0.83 -7.44 12.34
N GLU A 168 0.44 -8.69 12.61
CA GLU A 168 -0.53 -9.40 11.78
C GLU A 168 -1.88 -8.69 11.76
N ARG A 169 -2.47 -8.53 10.56
CA ARG A 169 -3.83 -8.02 10.33
C ARG A 169 -4.10 -6.65 10.98
N GLN A 170 -3.09 -5.83 11.15
CA GLN A 170 -3.25 -4.44 11.54
C GLN A 170 -2.84 -3.55 10.38
N VAL A 171 -3.57 -2.46 10.22
CA VAL A 171 -3.18 -1.42 9.29
C VAL A 171 -2.09 -0.60 9.95
N VAL A 172 -0.96 -0.48 9.26
CA VAL A 172 0.22 0.23 9.73
C VAL A 172 0.49 1.42 8.82
N PRO A 173 0.40 2.66 9.31
CA PRO A 173 0.68 3.83 8.50
C PRO A 173 2.18 3.94 8.21
N LEU A 174 2.50 4.21 6.95
CA LEU A 174 3.82 4.55 6.42
C LEU A 174 3.81 6.01 6.00
N ALA A 175 4.72 6.82 6.55
CA ALA A 175 4.99 8.15 6.02
C ALA A 175 5.95 8.04 4.82
N VAL A 176 5.55 8.60 3.68
CA VAL A 176 6.30 8.55 2.43
C VAL A 176 6.94 9.93 2.17
N PRO A 177 8.28 10.02 2.09
CA PRO A 177 8.96 11.26 1.72
C PRO A 177 8.58 11.77 0.33
N ALA A 178 8.61 13.08 0.13
CA ALA A 178 8.44 13.68 -1.19
C ALA A 178 9.54 13.18 -2.17
N GLY A 179 9.19 13.05 -3.45
CA GLY A 179 10.12 12.58 -4.49
C GLY A 179 10.25 11.06 -4.60
N VAL A 180 9.72 10.30 -3.63
CA VAL A 180 9.57 8.85 -3.72
C VAL A 180 8.50 8.50 -4.75
N ARG A 181 8.83 7.61 -5.67
CA ARG A 181 7.93 7.13 -6.73
C ARG A 181 7.43 5.71 -6.48
N ARG A 182 8.19 4.92 -5.72
CA ARG A 182 7.86 3.54 -5.40
C ARG A 182 8.47 3.16 -4.06
N VAL A 183 7.78 2.31 -3.31
CA VAL A 183 8.29 1.73 -2.06
C VAL A 183 8.17 0.23 -2.13
N LEU A 184 9.28 -0.44 -1.84
CA LEU A 184 9.32 -1.89 -1.66
C LEU A 184 9.46 -2.17 -0.17
N VAL A 185 8.60 -3.02 0.36
CA VAL A 185 8.67 -3.50 1.74
C VAL A 185 8.78 -5.01 1.69
N ALA A 186 9.77 -5.57 2.38
CA ALA A 186 9.95 -7.01 2.45
C ALA A 186 10.35 -7.43 3.86
N PRO A 187 10.02 -8.66 4.26
CA PRO A 187 10.48 -9.20 5.53
C PRO A 187 12.00 -9.21 5.61
N VAL A 188 12.54 -8.98 6.80
CA VAL A 188 13.99 -9.12 7.03
C VAL A 188 14.41 -10.57 6.74
N GLY A 189 15.55 -10.72 6.07
CA GLY A 189 16.05 -12.00 5.59
C GLY A 189 15.64 -12.35 4.17
N THR A 190 14.84 -11.51 3.49
CA THR A 190 14.43 -11.72 2.10
C THR A 190 15.43 -11.11 1.12
N VAL A 191 15.73 -11.79 0.02
CA VAL A 191 16.31 -11.19 -1.18
C VAL A 191 15.18 -10.98 -2.18
N LEU A 192 15.00 -9.74 -2.65
CA LEU A 192 13.87 -9.35 -3.48
C LEU A 192 14.33 -8.93 -4.87
N ALA A 193 13.81 -9.57 -5.91
CA ALA A 193 13.88 -9.07 -7.27
C ALA A 193 12.68 -8.15 -7.57
N SER A 194 12.92 -7.04 -8.24
CA SER A 194 11.91 -6.04 -8.61
C SER A 194 12.20 -5.49 -9.99
N LEU A 195 11.15 -5.14 -10.73
CA LEU A 195 11.25 -4.64 -12.10
C LEU A 195 10.88 -3.16 -12.15
N HIS A 196 11.77 -2.29 -12.63
CA HIS A 196 11.56 -0.84 -12.69
C HIS A 196 11.50 -0.40 -14.15
N PRO A 197 10.38 0.14 -14.63
CA PRO A 197 10.24 0.59 -16.01
C PRO A 197 11.05 1.86 -16.26
N GLY A 198 11.74 1.89 -17.39
CA GLY A 198 12.21 3.10 -18.07
C GLY A 198 11.31 3.42 -19.26
N ARG A 199 11.78 4.29 -20.16
CA ARG A 199 11.03 4.67 -21.37
C ARG A 199 10.99 3.53 -22.39
N ASP A 200 12.15 2.98 -22.72
CA ASP A 200 12.34 1.89 -23.71
C ASP A 200 13.14 0.71 -23.11
N GLU A 201 13.33 0.73 -21.80
CA GLU A 201 14.21 -0.16 -21.05
C GLU A 201 13.53 -0.62 -19.76
N LEU A 202 13.86 -1.81 -19.30
CA LEU A 202 13.45 -2.35 -18.01
C LEU A 202 14.69 -2.55 -17.15
N THR A 203 14.67 -2.07 -15.90
CA THR A 203 15.74 -2.37 -14.94
C THR A 203 15.28 -3.50 -14.01
N VAL A 204 15.99 -4.62 -14.02
CA VAL A 204 15.85 -5.69 -13.03
C VAL A 204 16.72 -5.32 -11.84
N VAL A 205 16.14 -5.17 -10.65
CA VAL A 205 16.85 -4.77 -9.43
C VAL A 205 16.69 -5.84 -8.37
N VAL A 206 17.81 -6.34 -7.86
CA VAL A 206 17.85 -7.26 -6.71
C VAL A 206 18.26 -6.48 -5.47
N THR A 207 17.50 -6.62 -4.39
CA THR A 207 17.74 -5.94 -3.10
C THR A 207 17.84 -6.96 -1.97
N ASN A 208 18.87 -6.85 -1.15
CA ASN A 208 19.08 -7.71 0.01
C ASN A 208 18.47 -7.07 1.28
N PHE A 209 17.34 -7.59 1.75
CA PHE A 209 16.72 -7.22 3.05
C PHE A 209 17.24 -8.10 4.20
N GLY A 210 18.26 -8.92 3.96
CA GLY A 210 18.90 -9.79 4.94
C GLY A 210 19.92 -9.10 5.83
N ARG A 211 20.61 -9.91 6.64
CA ARG A 211 21.68 -9.49 7.56
C ARG A 211 23.05 -10.00 7.15
N THR A 212 23.12 -10.84 6.12
CA THR A 212 24.34 -11.41 5.56
C THR A 212 24.43 -11.08 4.08
N PRO A 213 25.64 -11.00 3.49
CA PRO A 213 25.79 -10.91 2.05
C PRO A 213 25.03 -12.02 1.33
N ALA A 214 24.46 -11.70 0.19
CA ALA A 214 23.69 -12.61 -0.65
C ALA A 214 24.38 -12.83 -2.00
N ARG A 215 24.12 -13.98 -2.59
CA ARG A 215 24.53 -14.33 -3.94
C ARG A 215 23.43 -15.14 -4.60
N GLY A 216 23.38 -15.14 -5.92
CA GLY A 216 22.37 -15.88 -6.64
C GLY A 216 22.24 -15.48 -8.10
N ASP A 217 21.19 -16.02 -8.69
CA ASP A 217 20.85 -15.85 -10.09
C ASP A 217 19.47 -15.20 -10.21
N VAL A 218 19.31 -14.34 -11.20
CA VAL A 218 18.03 -13.74 -11.55
C VAL A 218 17.77 -13.90 -13.03
N GLU A 219 16.58 -14.36 -13.38
CA GLU A 219 16.12 -14.56 -14.74
C GLU A 219 14.84 -13.74 -14.97
N LEU A 220 14.68 -13.18 -16.17
CA LEU A 220 13.46 -12.50 -16.61
C LEU A 220 12.77 -13.36 -17.66
N PRO A 221 11.91 -14.32 -17.27
CA PRO A 221 11.14 -15.09 -18.22
C PRO A 221 10.18 -14.18 -18.99
N LEU A 222 10.22 -14.26 -20.32
CA LEU A 222 9.38 -13.46 -21.20
C LEU A 222 8.23 -14.28 -21.80
N PRO A 223 7.04 -13.68 -22.02
CA PRO A 223 5.96 -14.33 -22.76
C PRO A 223 6.36 -14.64 -24.22
N PRO A 224 5.66 -15.56 -24.90
CA PRO A 224 5.88 -15.82 -26.32
C PRO A 224 5.78 -14.54 -27.17
N GLY A 225 6.71 -14.37 -28.10
CA GLY A 225 6.79 -13.20 -28.98
C GLY A 225 7.47 -11.97 -28.38
N TRP A 226 7.88 -12.03 -27.11
CA TRP A 226 8.71 -11.00 -26.47
C TRP A 226 10.18 -11.41 -26.52
N SER A 227 11.06 -10.43 -26.58
CA SER A 227 12.51 -10.61 -26.49
C SER A 227 13.12 -9.52 -25.61
N ALA A 228 14.28 -9.81 -25.04
CA ALA A 228 15.08 -8.83 -24.34
C ALA A 228 16.56 -8.97 -24.70
N SER A 229 17.32 -7.88 -24.60
CA SER A 229 18.76 -7.87 -24.87
C SER A 229 19.54 -8.81 -23.95
N GLU A 230 19.08 -8.94 -22.72
CA GLU A 230 19.60 -9.88 -21.72
C GLU A 230 18.44 -10.33 -20.81
N GLN A 231 18.45 -11.59 -20.37
CA GLN A 231 17.37 -12.18 -19.58
C GLN A 231 17.87 -12.91 -18.34
N ALA A 232 19.18 -13.07 -18.15
CA ALA A 232 19.73 -13.81 -17.01
C ALA A 232 20.98 -13.09 -16.49
N TRP A 233 21.07 -12.94 -15.18
CA TRP A 233 22.18 -12.27 -14.50
C TRP A 233 22.56 -13.02 -13.24
N THR A 234 23.82 -12.89 -12.86
CA THR A 234 24.35 -13.42 -11.60
C THR A 234 24.81 -12.27 -10.73
N PHE A 235 24.72 -12.44 -9.42
CA PHE A 235 25.30 -11.51 -8.46
C PHE A 235 25.98 -12.28 -7.33
N ASP A 236 27.08 -11.74 -6.85
CA ASP A 236 27.82 -12.28 -5.73
C ASP A 236 28.16 -11.17 -4.73
N GLY A 237 28.22 -11.53 -3.45
CA GLY A 237 28.57 -10.58 -2.38
C GLY A 237 27.66 -9.36 -2.22
N LEU A 238 26.36 -9.45 -2.54
CA LEU A 238 25.42 -8.35 -2.35
C LEU A 238 25.19 -8.08 -0.86
N ASP A 239 25.81 -7.04 -0.34
CA ASP A 239 25.76 -6.68 1.08
C ASP A 239 24.35 -6.42 1.61
N PRO A 240 24.12 -6.63 2.93
CA PRO A 240 22.89 -6.26 3.61
C PRO A 240 22.45 -4.83 3.32
N GLY A 241 21.18 -4.68 2.95
CA GLY A 241 20.56 -3.40 2.64
C GLY A 241 20.96 -2.78 1.32
N ARG A 242 21.83 -3.41 0.52
CA ARG A 242 22.22 -2.93 -0.80
C ARG A 242 21.32 -3.50 -1.90
N SER A 243 21.42 -2.86 -3.06
CA SER A 243 20.78 -3.29 -4.30
C SER A 243 21.81 -3.35 -5.43
N THR A 244 21.62 -4.27 -6.37
CA THR A 244 22.27 -4.27 -7.68
C THR A 244 21.19 -4.26 -8.75
N GLY A 245 21.49 -3.79 -9.96
CA GLY A 245 20.51 -3.77 -11.03
C GLY A 245 21.12 -3.82 -12.43
N TRP A 246 20.34 -4.37 -13.36
CA TRP A 246 20.71 -4.58 -14.75
C TRP A 246 19.63 -4.02 -15.65
N VAL A 247 20.04 -3.33 -16.70
CA VAL A 247 19.16 -2.73 -17.69
C VAL A 247 19.04 -3.68 -18.87
N THR A 248 17.80 -3.92 -19.33
CA THR A 248 17.52 -4.71 -20.51
C THR A 248 16.48 -4.02 -21.38
N ARG A 249 16.66 -4.05 -22.70
CA ARG A 249 15.67 -3.51 -23.65
C ARG A 249 14.65 -4.58 -23.97
N LEU A 250 13.37 -4.24 -23.90
CA LEU A 250 12.28 -5.14 -24.24
C LEU A 250 11.78 -4.84 -25.66
N ALA A 251 11.46 -5.89 -26.40
CA ALA A 251 10.72 -5.80 -27.65
C ALA A 251 9.62 -6.86 -27.65
N GLY A 252 8.46 -6.54 -28.22
CA GLY A 252 7.33 -7.45 -28.28
C GLY A 252 6.03 -6.78 -28.73
N PRO A 253 4.93 -7.56 -28.80
CA PRO A 253 3.60 -7.04 -29.05
C PRO A 253 3.19 -5.95 -28.06
N ALA A 254 2.50 -4.92 -28.56
CA ALA A 254 1.98 -3.83 -27.74
C ALA A 254 0.95 -4.30 -26.70
N GLY A 255 0.86 -3.55 -25.60
CA GLY A 255 -0.17 -3.71 -24.58
C GLY A 255 0.32 -4.22 -23.21
N PRO A 256 -0.60 -4.30 -22.22
CA PRO A 256 -0.27 -4.63 -20.84
C PRO A 256 0.18 -6.08 -20.70
N ARG A 257 1.35 -6.31 -20.09
CA ARG A 257 1.80 -7.64 -19.67
C ARG A 257 2.43 -7.60 -18.29
N GLU A 258 1.98 -8.50 -17.41
CA GLU A 258 2.64 -8.75 -16.14
C GLU A 258 3.93 -9.56 -16.38
N LEU A 259 5.05 -9.01 -15.96
CA LEU A 259 6.34 -9.68 -15.92
C LEU A 259 6.74 -9.96 -14.47
N ARG A 260 7.50 -11.02 -14.27
CA ARG A 260 8.04 -11.40 -12.97
C ARG A 260 9.44 -11.96 -13.15
N ALA A 261 10.42 -11.36 -12.49
CA ALA A 261 11.75 -11.95 -12.40
C ALA A 261 11.67 -13.26 -11.59
N ARG A 262 12.37 -14.30 -12.01
CA ARG A 262 12.65 -15.49 -11.22
C ARG A 262 13.97 -15.26 -10.49
N LEU A 263 13.98 -15.40 -9.18
CA LEU A 263 15.16 -15.19 -8.35
C LEU A 263 15.50 -16.48 -7.59
N ASP A 264 16.76 -16.90 -7.67
CA ASP A 264 17.34 -17.93 -6.83
C ASP A 264 18.53 -17.37 -6.04
N ALA A 265 18.28 -16.98 -4.80
CA ALA A 265 19.27 -16.39 -3.89
C ALA A 265 19.26 -17.06 -2.50
N GLY A 266 18.86 -18.33 -2.45
CA GLY A 266 18.74 -19.11 -1.22
C GLY A 266 17.35 -19.07 -0.58
N ARG A 267 17.31 -19.33 0.75
CA ARG A 267 16.10 -19.79 1.47
C ARG A 267 14.90 -18.84 1.44
N ARG A 268 15.09 -17.56 1.15
CA ARG A 268 14.00 -16.59 1.12
C ARG A 268 14.18 -15.60 -0.03
N SER A 269 13.94 -16.10 -1.23
CA SER A 269 13.89 -15.30 -2.45
C SER A 269 12.44 -14.92 -2.75
N ALA A 270 12.21 -13.68 -3.16
CA ALA A 270 10.89 -13.20 -3.56
C ALA A 270 11.02 -12.31 -4.79
N SER A 271 9.92 -12.16 -5.52
CA SER A 271 9.87 -11.29 -6.69
C SER A 271 8.60 -10.45 -6.66
N SER A 272 8.76 -9.15 -6.94
CA SER A 272 7.61 -8.28 -7.15
C SER A 272 7.22 -8.27 -8.62
N PRO A 273 6.01 -8.74 -8.99
CA PRO A 273 5.53 -8.66 -10.36
C PRO A 273 5.34 -7.19 -10.77
N TYR A 274 5.44 -6.92 -12.06
CA TYR A 274 5.23 -5.59 -12.61
C TYR A 274 4.52 -5.66 -13.96
N VAL A 275 3.54 -4.77 -14.18
CA VAL A 275 2.83 -4.67 -15.46
C VAL A 275 3.55 -3.67 -16.36
N VAL A 276 4.19 -4.18 -17.41
CA VAL A 276 4.82 -3.36 -18.46
C VAL A 276 3.78 -3.03 -19.53
N GLN A 277 3.91 -1.84 -20.13
CA GLN A 277 3.19 -1.40 -21.32
C GLN A 277 4.24 -1.19 -22.42
N LEU A 278 4.13 -1.94 -23.53
CA LEU A 278 4.89 -1.72 -24.76
C LEU A 278 4.01 -1.02 -25.80
#